data_AF-A0AAE3CEZ8-F1
#
_entry.id   AF-A0AAE3CEZ8-F1
#
_cell.length_a   1.000
_cell.length_b   1.000
_cell.length_c   1.000
_cell.angle_alpha   90.00
_cell.angle_beta   90.00
_cell.angle_gamma   90.00
#
_symmetry.space_group_name_H-M   'P 1'
#
loop_
_entity.id
_entity.type
_entity.pdbx_description
1 polymer ?
#
loop_
_entity_poly.entity_id
_entity_poly.type
_entity_poly.pdbx_seq_one_letter_code
_entity_poly.pdbx_strand_id
1 'polypeptide(L)'
;MRSMEVDVLKETVKELDQSAKLIRDLVSDLIKLRRSLLKAYSGLSKLVEEPELLKPAAPPTPQPSMQPLTPPPPIQQAEVTPPTPPATVAPPTPPPTVASLAPPVAPPEPVHKVAVEGEIAAFVTALSESIKSDPRTSNVIKKLGELREKVEKKYVYHPVISEIKLVASKLQSMPGDSILSGDNLSDVLEKLSEWASRLS
;
A
#
# COMPACT_ATOMS: atom_id res chain seq x y z
N MET A 1 -43.93 -39.09 10.55
CA MET A 1 -42.72 -38.37 10.97
C MET A 1 -41.49 -38.77 10.14
N ARG A 2 -41.01 -40.04 10.14
CA ARG A 2 -39.79 -40.44 9.39
C ARG A 2 -39.63 -39.95 7.94
N SER A 3 -40.69 -39.84 7.14
CA SER A 3 -40.57 -39.41 5.74
C SER A 3 -39.98 -38.00 5.61
N MET A 4 -40.33 -37.09 6.52
CA MET A 4 -39.93 -35.68 6.45
C MET A 4 -38.42 -35.50 6.67
N GLU A 5 -37.82 -36.33 7.53
CA GLU A 5 -36.37 -36.36 7.78
C GLU A 5 -35.59 -36.87 6.54
N VAL A 6 -36.16 -37.83 5.81
CA VAL A 6 -35.56 -38.41 4.61
C VAL A 6 -35.56 -37.43 3.44
N ASP A 7 -36.58 -36.58 3.31
CA ASP A 7 -36.65 -35.58 2.24
C ASP A 7 -35.71 -34.40 2.49
N VAL A 8 -35.58 -33.93 3.74
CA VAL A 8 -34.54 -32.94 4.14
C VAL A 8 -33.14 -33.49 3.84
N LEU A 9 -32.85 -34.75 4.18
CA LEU A 9 -31.54 -35.35 3.91
C LEU A 9 -31.21 -35.40 2.41
N LYS A 10 -32.20 -35.68 1.54
CA LYS A 10 -32.01 -35.64 0.07
C LYS A 10 -31.74 -34.22 -0.43
N GLU A 11 -32.38 -33.21 0.16
CA GLU A 11 -32.18 -31.81 -0.19
C GLU A 11 -30.76 -31.36 0.19
N THR A 12 -30.31 -31.61 1.41
CA THR A 12 -28.94 -31.32 1.85
C THR A 12 -27.87 -32.02 0.98
N VAL A 13 -28.12 -33.27 0.56
CA VAL A 13 -27.20 -33.99 -0.35
C VAL A 13 -27.14 -33.33 -1.74
N LYS A 14 -28.25 -32.80 -2.26
CA LYS A 14 -28.26 -32.05 -3.54
C LYS A 14 -27.53 -30.71 -3.41
N GLU A 15 -27.76 -29.97 -2.34
CA GLU A 15 -27.05 -28.71 -2.06
C GLU A 15 -25.54 -28.93 -1.93
N LEU A 16 -25.13 -30.04 -1.30
CA LEU A 16 -23.73 -30.41 -1.17
C LEU A 16 -23.09 -30.78 -2.53
N ASP A 17 -23.78 -31.53 -3.40
CA ASP A 17 -23.28 -31.84 -4.74
C ASP A 17 -23.19 -30.58 -5.63
N GLN A 18 -24.20 -29.69 -5.55
CA GLN A 18 -24.17 -28.40 -6.23
C GLN A 18 -23.01 -27.52 -5.74
N SER A 19 -22.77 -27.49 -4.43
CA SER A 19 -21.62 -26.79 -3.83
C SER A 19 -20.29 -27.39 -4.30
N ALA A 20 -20.18 -28.73 -4.32
CA ALA A 20 -19.00 -29.43 -4.82
C ALA A 20 -18.78 -29.23 -6.34
N LYS A 21 -19.83 -28.97 -7.12
CA LYS A 21 -19.72 -28.55 -8.52
C LYS A 21 -19.18 -27.13 -8.63
N LEU A 22 -19.76 -26.17 -7.92
CA LEU A 22 -19.30 -24.77 -7.92
C LEU A 22 -17.83 -24.63 -7.50
N ILE A 23 -17.38 -25.41 -6.50
CA ILE A 23 -15.97 -25.46 -6.09
C ILE A 23 -15.07 -25.96 -7.22
N ARG A 24 -15.47 -27.02 -7.95
CA ARG A 24 -14.71 -27.54 -9.10
C ARG A 24 -14.63 -26.54 -10.26
N ASP A 25 -15.72 -25.85 -10.54
CA ASP A 25 -15.76 -24.81 -11.58
C ASP A 25 -14.85 -23.63 -11.20
N LEU A 26 -14.92 -23.14 -9.96
CA LEU A 26 -14.05 -22.07 -9.44
C LEU A 26 -12.56 -22.44 -9.48
N VAL A 27 -12.19 -23.66 -9.08
CA VAL A 27 -10.80 -24.15 -9.17
C VAL A 27 -10.33 -24.22 -10.63
N SER A 28 -11.22 -24.63 -11.53
CA SER A 28 -10.92 -24.68 -12.97
C SER A 28 -10.66 -23.29 -13.55
N ASP A 29 -11.45 -22.29 -13.17
CA ASP A 29 -11.26 -20.90 -13.60
C ASP A 29 -10.02 -20.25 -12.99
N LEU A 30 -9.68 -20.57 -11.73
CA LEU A 30 -8.43 -20.12 -11.12
C LEU A 30 -7.19 -20.68 -11.85
N ILE A 31 -7.26 -21.93 -12.32
CA ILE A 31 -6.20 -22.55 -13.14
C ILE A 31 -6.11 -21.87 -14.52
N LYS A 32 -7.25 -21.56 -15.17
CA LYS A 32 -7.27 -20.79 -16.44
C LYS A 32 -6.65 -19.41 -16.25
N LEU A 33 -7.04 -18.69 -15.20
CA LEU A 33 -6.52 -17.35 -14.87
C LEU A 33 -5.00 -17.40 -14.64
N ARG A 34 -4.51 -18.36 -13.85
CA ARG A 34 -3.06 -18.55 -13.62
C ARG A 34 -2.30 -18.78 -14.95
N ARG A 35 -2.83 -19.63 -15.84
CA ARG A 35 -2.23 -19.87 -17.17
C ARG A 35 -2.26 -18.63 -18.05
N SER A 36 -3.35 -17.87 -18.02
CA SER A 36 -3.50 -16.61 -18.77
C SER A 36 -2.51 -15.54 -18.28
N LEU A 37 -2.36 -15.39 -16.97
CA LEU A 37 -1.39 -14.49 -16.36
C LEU A 37 0.04 -14.88 -16.74
N LEU A 38 0.43 -16.17 -16.58
CA LEU A 38 1.74 -16.65 -17.00
C LEU A 38 2.03 -16.33 -18.47
N LYS A 39 1.06 -16.56 -19.38
CA LYS A 39 1.18 -16.22 -20.80
C LYS A 39 1.33 -14.71 -21.04
N ALA A 40 0.59 -13.87 -20.30
CA ALA A 40 0.69 -12.42 -20.40
C ALA A 40 2.07 -11.92 -19.92
N TYR A 41 2.56 -12.42 -18.78
CA TYR A 41 3.90 -12.11 -18.27
C TYR A 41 5.01 -12.57 -19.23
N SER A 42 4.91 -13.76 -19.84
CA SER A 42 5.86 -14.18 -20.88
C SER A 42 5.82 -13.32 -22.15
N GLY A 43 4.68 -12.67 -22.44
CA GLY A 43 4.59 -11.66 -23.51
C GLY A 43 5.26 -10.34 -23.11
N LEU A 44 5.06 -9.90 -21.86
CA LEU A 44 5.64 -8.68 -21.32
C LEU A 44 7.17 -8.76 -21.17
N SER A 45 7.73 -9.89 -20.71
CA SER A 45 9.19 -10.08 -20.66
C SER A 45 9.85 -9.88 -22.02
N LYS A 46 9.19 -10.29 -23.11
CA LYS A 46 9.71 -10.09 -24.48
C LYS A 46 9.65 -8.65 -24.97
N LEU A 47 8.79 -7.79 -24.40
CA LEU A 47 8.84 -6.34 -24.65
C LEU A 47 9.87 -5.62 -23.77
N VAL A 48 10.20 -6.18 -22.60
CA VAL A 48 11.18 -5.61 -21.67
C VAL A 48 12.62 -5.92 -22.08
N GLU A 49 12.86 -7.03 -22.79
CA GLU A 49 14.19 -7.41 -23.31
C GLU A 49 14.61 -6.72 -24.62
N GLU A 50 13.78 -5.85 -25.23
CA GLU A 50 14.17 -5.10 -26.45
C GLU A 50 14.28 -3.58 -26.22
N PRO A 51 15.40 -3.15 -25.60
CA PRO A 51 16.06 -1.91 -25.98
C PRO A 51 17.45 -2.23 -26.55
N GLU A 52 17.51 -2.71 -27.81
CA GLU A 52 18.79 -2.85 -28.52
C GLU A 52 19.44 -1.47 -28.77
N LEU A 53 20.27 -1.07 -27.82
CA LEU A 53 21.64 -0.60 -28.06
C LEU A 53 21.85 0.30 -29.29
N LEU A 54 21.67 1.61 -29.08
CA LEU A 54 22.39 2.63 -29.87
C LEU A 54 23.90 2.44 -29.65
N LYS A 55 24.50 1.62 -30.51
CA LYS A 55 25.92 1.26 -30.55
C LYS A 55 26.80 2.51 -30.68
N PRO A 56 27.61 2.88 -29.66
CA PRO A 56 28.51 4.00 -29.77
C PRO A 56 29.73 3.61 -30.63
N ALA A 57 29.75 4.04 -31.89
CA ALA A 57 30.92 3.94 -32.74
C ALA A 57 31.89 5.10 -32.42
N ALA A 58 33.04 4.78 -31.83
CA ALA A 58 34.16 5.71 -31.64
C ALA A 58 34.98 5.84 -32.95
N PRO A 59 36.13 6.54 -32.92
CA PRO A 59 36.28 7.97 -33.20
C PRO A 59 36.85 8.25 -34.61
N PRO A 60 36.74 9.48 -35.16
CA PRO A 60 37.47 9.88 -36.35
C PRO A 60 38.88 10.42 -36.00
N THR A 61 39.92 9.78 -36.52
CA THR A 61 41.30 10.28 -36.58
C THR A 61 41.75 10.39 -38.05
N PRO A 62 42.89 11.04 -38.39
CA PRO A 62 42.85 12.29 -39.14
C PRO A 62 43.28 12.17 -40.61
N GLN A 63 42.88 13.15 -41.46
CA GLN A 63 43.62 13.49 -42.67
C GLN A 63 43.75 15.02 -42.85
N PRO A 64 44.93 15.53 -43.26
CA PRO A 64 45.19 16.96 -43.48
C PRO A 64 45.03 17.38 -44.96
N SER A 65 45.16 18.70 -45.21
CA SER A 65 45.27 19.38 -46.52
C SER A 65 43.96 19.49 -47.36
N MET A 66 43.54 20.65 -47.89
CA MET A 66 44.11 22.02 -47.89
C MET A 66 43.03 23.12 -47.67
N GLN A 67 43.48 24.28 -47.20
CA GLN A 67 42.76 25.56 -47.02
C GLN A 67 42.58 26.35 -48.34
N PRO A 68 41.95 27.56 -48.38
CA PRO A 68 41.13 28.26 -47.36
C PRO A 68 39.80 28.87 -47.92
N LEU A 69 39.00 29.50 -47.04
CA LEU A 69 38.33 30.83 -47.19
C LEU A 69 36.93 30.91 -46.54
N THR A 70 36.87 31.12 -45.21
CA THR A 70 36.24 32.28 -44.53
C THR A 70 36.15 32.02 -43.01
N PRO A 71 36.42 33.02 -42.14
CA PRO A 71 36.43 32.82 -40.69
C PRO A 71 35.03 32.97 -40.04
N PRO A 72 34.79 32.35 -38.87
CA PRO A 72 33.53 32.45 -38.15
C PRO A 72 33.38 33.78 -37.39
N PRO A 73 32.17 34.34 -37.25
CA PRO A 73 31.88 35.41 -36.29
C PRO A 73 31.85 34.87 -34.84
N PRO A 74 32.01 35.75 -33.83
CA PRO A 74 32.71 35.37 -32.60
C PRO A 74 31.82 34.85 -31.46
N ILE A 75 32.46 34.08 -30.57
CA ILE A 75 31.98 33.79 -29.22
C ILE A 75 31.76 35.12 -28.49
N GLN A 76 30.53 35.43 -28.11
CA GLN A 76 30.26 36.43 -27.08
C GLN A 76 30.14 35.72 -25.73
N GLN A 77 31.14 35.93 -24.89
CA GLN A 77 31.03 35.67 -23.46
C GLN A 77 29.97 36.61 -22.88
N ALA A 78 28.92 36.05 -22.30
CA ALA A 78 27.98 36.76 -21.44
C ALA A 78 27.72 35.90 -20.20
N GLU A 79 28.73 35.86 -19.33
CA GLU A 79 28.61 35.34 -17.98
C GLU A 79 27.82 36.34 -17.12
N VAL A 80 26.53 36.09 -16.87
CA VAL A 80 25.82 36.68 -15.72
C VAL A 80 24.85 35.66 -15.11
N THR A 81 24.98 35.53 -13.80
CA THR A 81 24.40 34.60 -12.81
C THR A 81 22.87 34.37 -12.76
N PRO A 82 22.43 33.28 -12.08
CA PRO A 82 21.03 33.00 -11.73
C PRO A 82 20.51 33.94 -10.58
N PRO A 83 19.24 33.82 -10.11
CA PRO A 83 18.43 34.98 -9.72
C PRO A 83 18.71 35.54 -8.32
N THR A 84 18.44 36.84 -8.14
CA THR A 84 18.39 37.50 -6.83
C THR A 84 17.17 38.44 -6.74
N PRO A 85 16.37 38.41 -5.66
CA PRO A 85 15.17 39.22 -5.49
C PRO A 85 15.48 40.65 -5.01
N PRO A 86 14.52 41.60 -5.11
CA PRO A 86 14.60 42.89 -4.44
C PRO A 86 14.40 42.77 -2.91
N ALA A 87 15.22 43.48 -2.15
CA ALA A 87 15.18 43.62 -0.70
C ALA A 87 15.58 45.07 -0.32
N THR A 88 15.39 45.61 0.89
CA THR A 88 15.12 45.00 2.21
C THR A 88 14.17 45.93 3.02
N VAL A 89 14.03 45.69 4.34
CA VAL A 89 13.69 46.63 5.44
C VAL A 89 12.23 46.59 5.90
N ALA A 90 11.86 46.36 7.18
CA ALA A 90 12.51 45.74 8.35
C ALA A 90 11.42 45.42 9.44
N PRO A 91 11.65 44.54 10.44
CA PRO A 91 10.75 44.26 11.59
C PRO A 91 11.04 45.21 12.80
N PRO A 92 10.51 45.08 14.06
CA PRO A 92 9.59 44.09 14.67
C PRO A 92 8.47 44.61 15.67
N THR A 93 7.50 43.73 16.07
CA THR A 93 6.72 43.70 17.37
C THR A 93 5.79 44.88 17.79
N PRO A 94 4.92 44.80 18.84
CA PRO A 94 4.16 43.69 19.51
C PRO A 94 2.62 44.01 19.63
N PRO A 95 1.75 43.25 20.36
CA PRO A 95 0.29 43.43 20.34
C PRO A 95 -0.29 44.25 21.52
N PRO A 96 -1.56 44.74 21.43
CA PRO A 96 -2.29 45.28 22.57
C PRO A 96 -3.05 44.19 23.33
N THR A 97 -2.60 43.88 24.55
CA THR A 97 -3.40 43.18 25.56
C THR A 97 -4.29 44.19 26.30
N VAL A 98 -5.59 43.92 26.40
CA VAL A 98 -6.41 44.41 27.53
C VAL A 98 -7.23 43.24 28.07
N ALA A 99 -7.00 42.90 29.33
CA ALA A 99 -7.72 41.86 30.04
C ALA A 99 -8.89 42.45 30.83
N SER A 100 -10.04 41.77 30.84
CA SER A 100 -10.99 41.84 31.97
C SER A 100 -11.98 40.68 31.98
N LEU A 101 -11.97 39.96 33.11
CA LEU A 101 -13.12 39.36 33.78
C LEU A 101 -13.91 38.25 33.03
N ALA A 102 -13.48 37.00 33.28
CA ALA A 102 -14.39 35.85 33.42
C ALA A 102 -15.09 35.89 34.82
N PRO A 103 -16.03 34.99 35.20
CA PRO A 103 -16.55 33.78 34.52
C PRO A 103 -18.12 33.69 34.62
N PRO A 104 -18.78 32.51 34.62
CA PRO A 104 -18.77 31.40 33.66
C PRO A 104 -20.19 31.08 33.11
N VAL A 105 -20.36 30.85 31.81
CA VAL A 105 -21.57 30.18 31.28
C VAL A 105 -21.18 29.12 30.24
N ALA A 106 -21.69 27.90 30.48
CA ALA A 106 -21.76 26.70 29.65
C ALA A 106 -20.94 26.65 28.33
N PRO A 107 -20.05 25.65 28.16
CA PRO A 107 -19.54 25.30 26.83
C PRO A 107 -20.71 24.88 25.93
N PRO A 108 -20.90 25.47 24.74
CA PRO A 108 -21.73 24.86 23.72
C PRO A 108 -21.07 23.55 23.27
N GLU A 109 -21.86 22.49 23.13
CA GLU A 109 -21.37 21.16 22.78
C GLU A 109 -20.53 21.20 21.49
N PRO A 110 -19.33 20.58 21.46
CA PRO A 110 -18.60 20.39 20.22
C PRO A 110 -19.37 19.40 19.34
N VAL A 111 -20.07 19.98 18.38
CA VAL A 111 -20.65 19.37 17.19
C VAL A 111 -19.87 18.12 16.77
N HIS A 112 -20.51 16.94 16.84
CA HIS A 112 -19.94 15.70 16.34
C HIS A 112 -19.79 15.75 14.81
N LYS A 113 -18.65 16.26 14.33
CA LYS A 113 -18.24 16.24 12.93
C LYS A 113 -16.78 15.84 12.80
N VAL A 114 -16.59 14.71 12.11
CA VAL A 114 -15.31 14.23 11.55
C VAL A 114 -14.24 13.82 12.58
N ALA A 115 -14.41 12.63 13.17
CA ALA A 115 -13.35 11.93 13.91
C ALA A 115 -13.35 10.38 13.70
N VAL A 116 -14.07 9.88 12.70
CA VAL A 116 -14.35 8.43 12.53
C VAL A 116 -13.53 7.78 11.40
N GLU A 117 -12.91 8.56 10.51
CA GLU A 117 -12.05 8.01 9.44
C GLU A 117 -10.76 7.40 10.00
N GLY A 118 -10.05 8.09 10.90
CA GLY A 118 -8.77 7.64 11.46
C GLY A 118 -8.80 6.49 12.49
N GLU A 119 -9.96 6.03 12.97
CA GLU A 119 -10.02 5.09 14.12
C GLU A 119 -9.45 3.68 13.80
N ILE A 120 -9.54 3.25 12.54
CA ILE A 120 -8.95 1.99 12.10
C ILE A 120 -7.46 2.17 11.79
N ALA A 121 -7.07 3.24 11.10
CA ALA A 121 -5.66 3.56 10.85
C ALA A 121 -4.88 3.68 12.17
N ALA A 122 -5.41 4.39 13.17
CA ALA A 122 -4.83 4.49 14.51
C ALA A 122 -4.72 3.12 15.21
N PHE A 123 -5.73 2.25 15.05
CA PHE A 123 -5.66 0.88 15.56
C PHE A 123 -4.56 0.06 14.87
N VAL A 124 -4.37 0.19 13.55
CA VAL A 124 -3.29 -0.48 12.81
C VAL A 124 -1.91 0.04 13.23
N THR A 125 -1.77 1.34 13.50
CA THR A 125 -0.54 1.94 14.06
C THR A 125 -0.22 1.36 15.44
N ALA A 126 -1.21 1.35 16.35
CA ALA A 126 -1.06 0.74 17.68
C ALA A 126 -0.77 -0.78 17.60
N LEU A 127 -1.33 -1.48 16.60
CA LEU A 127 -1.02 -2.89 16.33
C LEU A 127 0.45 -3.08 15.94
N SER A 128 0.95 -2.20 15.06
CA SER A 128 2.32 -2.22 14.57
C SER A 128 3.33 -1.98 15.70
N GLU A 129 2.99 -1.11 16.66
CA GLU A 129 3.78 -0.89 17.87
C GLU A 129 3.71 -2.10 18.81
N SER A 130 2.51 -2.62 19.09
CA SER A 130 2.31 -3.82 19.91
C SER A 130 3.05 -5.06 19.36
N ILE A 131 3.14 -5.20 18.03
CA ILE A 131 3.86 -6.30 17.35
C ILE A 131 5.37 -6.10 17.43
N LYS A 132 5.88 -4.86 17.44
CA LYS A 132 7.31 -4.59 17.71
C LYS A 132 7.68 -4.93 19.16
N SER A 133 6.77 -4.71 20.12
CA SER A 133 6.99 -5.02 21.53
C SER A 133 6.86 -6.52 21.86
N ASP A 134 5.88 -7.21 21.28
CA ASP A 134 5.70 -8.67 21.43
C ASP A 134 5.49 -9.35 20.06
N PRO A 135 6.58 -9.66 19.32
CA PRO A 135 6.54 -10.30 18.01
C PRO A 135 6.23 -11.81 18.03
N ARG A 136 5.63 -12.35 19.11
CA ARG A 136 5.17 -13.74 19.13
C ARG A 136 4.08 -14.00 18.08
N THR A 137 4.21 -15.12 17.38
CA THR A 137 3.29 -15.52 16.32
C THR A 137 1.84 -15.62 16.84
N SER A 138 1.63 -16.18 18.03
CA SER A 138 0.31 -16.27 18.67
C SER A 138 -0.33 -14.91 18.95
N ASN A 139 0.46 -13.95 19.47
CA ASN A 139 0.02 -12.58 19.72
C ASN A 139 -0.33 -11.88 18.40
N VAL A 140 0.54 -11.96 17.39
CA VAL A 140 0.34 -11.34 16.07
C VAL A 140 -0.92 -11.89 15.40
N ILE A 141 -1.14 -13.21 15.40
CA ILE A 141 -2.36 -13.83 14.85
C ILE A 141 -3.62 -13.31 15.56
N LYS A 142 -3.62 -13.27 16.89
CA LYS A 142 -4.74 -12.74 17.68
C LYS A 142 -5.02 -11.27 17.32
N LYS A 143 -3.97 -10.46 17.25
CA LYS A 143 -4.01 -9.04 16.88
C LYS A 143 -4.52 -8.78 15.47
N LEU A 144 -4.12 -9.60 14.51
CA LEU A 144 -4.68 -9.59 13.15
C LEU A 144 -6.16 -10.00 13.14
N GLY A 145 -6.58 -10.95 13.99
CA GLY A 145 -8.00 -11.27 14.20
C GLY A 145 -8.82 -10.09 14.71
N GLU A 146 -8.33 -9.40 15.76
CA GLU A 146 -8.94 -8.18 16.31
C GLU A 146 -9.08 -7.07 15.24
N LEU A 147 -8.02 -6.86 14.42
CA LEU A 147 -8.05 -5.91 13.31
C LEU A 147 -9.10 -6.30 12.26
N ARG A 148 -9.12 -7.57 11.83
CA ARG A 148 -10.06 -8.07 10.83
C ARG A 148 -11.50 -7.79 11.24
N GLU A 149 -11.87 -8.14 12.47
CA GLU A 149 -13.23 -7.88 12.97
C GLU A 149 -13.57 -6.39 12.96
N LYS A 150 -12.62 -5.52 13.33
CA LYS A 150 -12.85 -4.07 13.33
C LYS A 150 -13.05 -3.52 11.91
N VAL A 151 -12.28 -4.00 10.95
CA VAL A 151 -12.43 -3.66 9.52
C VAL A 151 -13.76 -4.19 8.98
N GLU A 152 -14.13 -5.43 9.28
CA GLU A 152 -15.36 -6.09 8.80
C GLU A 152 -16.65 -5.49 9.41
N LYS A 153 -16.57 -4.94 10.64
CA LYS A 153 -17.65 -4.15 11.27
C LYS A 153 -17.84 -2.77 10.60
N LYS A 154 -16.77 -2.13 10.09
CA LYS A 154 -16.85 -0.80 9.43
C LYS A 154 -17.10 -0.91 7.92
N TYR A 155 -16.61 -1.96 7.27
CA TYR A 155 -16.68 -2.18 5.83
C TYR A 155 -17.18 -3.60 5.54
N VAL A 156 -18.41 -3.70 5.00
CA VAL A 156 -19.08 -4.98 4.70
C VAL A 156 -18.24 -5.87 3.77
N TYR A 157 -17.53 -5.27 2.82
CA TYR A 157 -16.48 -5.91 2.02
C TYR A 157 -15.32 -4.94 1.78
N HIS A 158 -14.12 -5.30 2.20
CA HIS A 158 -12.90 -4.55 1.92
C HIS A 158 -11.74 -5.52 1.59
N PRO A 159 -10.90 -5.27 0.56
CA PRO A 159 -9.85 -6.20 0.15
C PRO A 159 -8.89 -6.58 1.29
N VAL A 160 -8.59 -5.61 2.16
CA VAL A 160 -7.72 -5.81 3.34
C VAL A 160 -8.26 -6.90 4.29
N ILE A 161 -9.56 -7.17 4.36
CA ILE A 161 -10.10 -8.29 5.17
C ILE A 161 -9.56 -9.64 4.68
N SER A 162 -9.44 -9.82 3.36
CA SER A 162 -8.89 -11.04 2.76
C SER A 162 -7.37 -11.12 2.91
N GLU A 163 -6.68 -9.97 2.84
CA GLU A 163 -5.24 -9.89 3.06
C GLU A 163 -4.86 -10.19 4.51
N ILE A 164 -5.59 -9.65 5.50
CA ILE A 164 -5.43 -9.97 6.92
C ILE A 164 -5.64 -11.47 7.16
N LYS A 165 -6.69 -12.07 6.57
CA LYS A 165 -6.92 -13.53 6.63
C LYS A 165 -5.72 -14.31 6.07
N LEU A 166 -5.20 -13.91 4.91
CA LEU A 166 -4.06 -14.57 4.27
C LEU A 166 -2.79 -14.49 5.12
N VAL A 167 -2.46 -13.32 5.68
CA VAL A 167 -1.31 -13.14 6.57
C VAL A 167 -1.50 -13.95 7.85
N ALA A 168 -2.68 -13.90 8.47
CA ALA A 168 -2.97 -14.71 9.67
C ALA A 168 -2.85 -16.22 9.39
N SER A 169 -3.30 -16.72 8.24
CA SER A 169 -3.13 -18.13 7.85
C SER A 169 -1.67 -18.50 7.55
N LYS A 170 -0.88 -17.60 6.91
CA LYS A 170 0.57 -17.78 6.72
C LYS A 170 1.26 -17.95 8.08
N LEU A 171 0.94 -17.10 9.05
CA LEU A 171 1.45 -17.16 10.42
C LEU A 171 0.99 -18.43 11.16
N GLN A 172 -0.28 -18.83 11.03
CA GLN A 172 -0.80 -20.08 11.63
C GLN A 172 -0.14 -21.35 11.06
N SER A 173 0.40 -21.29 9.83
CA SER A 173 1.14 -22.41 9.23
C SER A 173 2.59 -22.53 9.71
N MET A 174 3.09 -21.57 10.49
CA MET A 174 4.42 -21.65 11.10
C MET A 174 4.43 -22.63 12.29
N PRO A 175 5.50 -23.41 12.48
CA PRO A 175 5.57 -24.38 13.57
C PRO A 175 5.74 -23.69 14.94
N GLY A 176 4.75 -23.91 15.81
CA GLY A 176 4.75 -23.47 17.21
C GLY A 176 4.56 -21.97 17.41
N ASP A 177 4.52 -21.51 18.67
CA ASP A 177 4.51 -20.08 18.99
C ASP A 177 5.92 -19.48 18.87
N SER A 178 6.40 -19.43 17.63
CA SER A 178 7.71 -18.89 17.28
C SER A 178 7.73 -17.36 17.34
N ILE A 179 8.88 -16.77 17.62
CA ILE A 179 9.06 -15.32 17.59
C ILE A 179 9.31 -14.88 16.14
N LEU A 180 8.47 -14.00 15.60
CA LEU A 180 8.67 -13.42 14.28
C LEU A 180 9.97 -12.62 14.26
N SER A 181 10.86 -13.02 13.36
CA SER A 181 12.24 -12.55 13.32
C SER A 181 12.59 -12.07 11.91
N GLY A 182 13.39 -10.99 11.83
CA GLY A 182 13.91 -10.43 10.58
C GLY A 182 12.83 -10.18 9.53
N ASP A 183 12.94 -10.90 8.41
CA ASP A 183 12.13 -10.71 7.21
C ASP A 183 10.62 -10.92 7.47
N ASN A 184 10.24 -11.92 8.28
CA ASN A 184 8.82 -12.20 8.55
C ASN A 184 8.15 -11.11 9.39
N LEU A 185 8.89 -10.53 10.34
CA LEU A 185 8.40 -9.41 11.13
C LEU A 185 8.29 -8.14 10.27
N SER A 186 9.26 -7.94 9.39
CA SER A 186 9.30 -6.80 8.47
C SER A 186 8.16 -6.84 7.45
N ASP A 187 7.91 -8.00 6.82
CA ASP A 187 6.78 -8.27 5.90
C ASP A 187 5.42 -7.96 6.57
N VAL A 188 5.22 -8.39 7.82
CA VAL A 188 4.00 -8.09 8.58
C VAL A 188 3.86 -6.59 8.89
N LEU A 189 4.94 -5.92 9.31
CA LEU A 189 4.91 -4.49 9.63
C LEU A 189 4.73 -3.61 8.39
N GLU A 190 5.31 -4.00 7.25
CA GLU A 190 5.09 -3.34 5.95
C GLU A 190 3.62 -3.48 5.52
N LYS A 191 3.05 -4.70 5.61
CA LYS A 191 1.63 -4.93 5.32
C LYS A 191 0.71 -4.12 6.21
N LEU A 192 1.02 -4.00 7.51
CA LEU A 192 0.27 -3.13 8.41
C LEU A 192 0.37 -1.66 8.00
N SER A 193 1.53 -1.17 7.60
CA SER A 193 1.66 0.21 7.10
C SER A 193 0.88 0.46 5.81
N GLU A 194 0.87 -0.51 4.89
CA GLU A 194 0.06 -0.46 3.66
C GLU A 194 -1.44 -0.44 3.99
N TRP A 195 -1.90 -1.29 4.91
CA TRP A 195 -3.29 -1.34 5.34
C TRP A 195 -3.72 -0.08 6.09
N ALA A 196 -2.88 0.50 6.95
CA ALA A 196 -3.15 1.78 7.60
C ALA A 196 -3.39 2.87 6.55
N SER A 197 -2.57 2.92 5.50
CA SER A 197 -2.70 3.87 4.39
C SER A 197 -3.94 3.65 3.52
N ARG A 198 -4.49 2.43 3.49
CA ARG A 198 -5.69 2.04 2.73
C ARG A 198 -6.98 2.04 3.56
N LEU A 199 -6.89 2.25 4.87
CA LEU A 199 -8.00 2.25 5.84
C LEU A 199 -8.18 3.60 6.56
N SER A 200 -7.28 4.55 6.29
CA SER A 200 -7.38 5.98 6.65
C SER A 200 -8.18 6.76 5.63
#